data_AF-A0A9D6VFV2-F1
#
_entry.id   AF-A0A9D6VFV2-F1
#
_cell.length_a   1.000
_cell.length_b   1.000
_cell.length_c   1.000
_cell.angle_alpha   90.00
_cell.angle_beta   90.00
_cell.angle_gamma   90.00
#
_symmetry.space_group_name_H-M   'P 1'
#
loop_
_entity.id
_entity.type
_entity.pdbx_description
1 polymer ?
#
loop_
_entity_poly.entity_id
_entity_poly.type
_entity_poly.pdbx_seq_one_letter_code
_entity_poly.pdbx_strand_id
1 'polypeptide(L)'
;MYYAVLALLQKIGKIPSKHTGVISLFDTEFVLKGIFSKELSKDFHKAFELRQVSDYKTLTPISLDKTEDTLNKAEKFVAAVRCYLIKR
;
A
#
# COMPACT_ATOMS: atom_id res chain seq x y z
N MET A 1 1.24 3.86 -3.74
CA MET A 1 1.32 2.58 -2.98
C MET A 1 0.83 1.38 -3.81
N TYR A 2 -0.41 1.36 -4.31
CA TYR A 2 -0.98 0.23 -5.08
C TYR A 2 -0.06 -0.31 -6.19
N TYR A 3 0.40 0.55 -7.10
CA TYR A 3 1.29 0.13 -8.20
C TYR A 3 2.67 -0.35 -7.74
N ALA A 4 3.17 0.14 -6.60
CA ALA A 4 4.41 -0.35 -6.02
C ALA A 4 4.26 -1.80 -5.56
N VAL A 5 3.11 -2.14 -4.96
CA VAL A 5 2.78 -3.54 -4.63
C VAL A 5 2.57 -4.38 -5.88
N LEU A 6 1.91 -3.86 -6.92
CA LEU A 6 1.82 -4.60 -8.18
C LEU A 6 3.19 -4.93 -8.76
N ALA A 7 4.16 -4.01 -8.71
CA ALA A 7 5.53 -4.27 -9.14
C ALA A 7 6.19 -5.40 -8.32
N LEU A 8 5.96 -5.45 -7.00
CA LEU A 8 6.40 -6.56 -6.15
C LEU A 8 5.76 -7.89 -6.56
N LEU A 9 4.45 -7.88 -6.80
CA LEU A 9 3.69 -9.08 -7.15
C LEU A 9 4.07 -9.64 -8.51
N GLN A 10 4.38 -8.76 -9.48
CA GLN A 10 4.94 -9.16 -10.77
C GLN A 10 6.28 -9.90 -10.62
N LYS A 11 7.16 -9.45 -9.71
CA LYS A 11 8.45 -10.12 -9.45
C LYS A 11 8.29 -11.55 -8.92
N ILE A 12 7.15 -11.87 -8.30
CA ILE A 12 6.85 -13.22 -7.78
C ILE A 12 5.74 -13.95 -8.57
N GLY A 13 5.37 -13.44 -9.76
CA GLY A 13 4.40 -14.08 -10.65
C GLY A 13 2.96 -14.13 -10.14
N LYS A 14 2.58 -13.27 -9.19
CA LYS A 14 1.20 -13.21 -8.67
C LYS A 14 0.41 -12.06 -9.30
N ILE A 15 -0.75 -12.37 -9.89
CA ILE A 15 -1.58 -11.39 -10.58
C ILE A 15 -2.99 -11.39 -9.97
N PRO A 16 -3.27 -10.48 -9.01
CA PRO A 16 -4.60 -10.34 -8.44
C PRO A 16 -5.55 -9.64 -9.42
N SER A 17 -6.79 -10.13 -9.49
CA SER A 17 -7.87 -9.56 -10.31
C SER A 17 -8.68 -8.47 -9.59
N LYS A 18 -8.43 -8.24 -8.29
CA LYS A 18 -9.16 -7.28 -7.44
C LYS A 18 -8.19 -6.45 -6.63
N HIS A 19 -8.59 -5.21 -6.30
CA HIS A 19 -7.79 -4.33 -5.45
C HIS A 19 -7.54 -4.91 -4.05
N THR A 20 -8.55 -5.52 -3.43
CA THR A 20 -8.41 -6.18 -2.12
C THR A 20 -7.39 -7.33 -2.16
N GLY A 21 -7.31 -8.04 -3.28
CA GLY A 21 -6.31 -9.10 -3.50
C GLY A 21 -4.88 -8.56 -3.51
N VAL A 22 -4.64 -7.33 -3.98
CA VAL A 22 -3.30 -6.70 -3.94
C VAL A 22 -2.83 -6.50 -2.49
N ILE A 23 -3.73 -6.02 -1.63
CA ILE A 23 -3.43 -5.82 -0.21
C ILE A 23 -3.21 -7.16 0.51
N SER A 24 -4.10 -8.13 0.32
CA SER A 24 -3.95 -9.43 0.97
C SER A 24 -2.67 -10.15 0.55
N LEU A 25 -2.30 -10.08 -0.74
CA LEU A 25 -1.05 -10.66 -1.21
C LEU A 25 0.18 -9.91 -0.71
N PHE A 26 0.10 -8.59 -0.50
CA PHE A 26 1.17 -7.86 0.17
C PHE A 26 1.39 -8.39 1.60
N ASP A 27 0.30 -8.58 2.34
CA ASP A 27 0.37 -9.10 3.70
C ASP A 27 0.99 -10.50 3.74
N THR A 28 0.49 -11.43 2.92
CA THR A 28 0.93 -12.83 2.98
C THR A 28 2.30 -13.08 2.38
N GLU A 29 2.67 -12.38 1.30
CA GLU A 29 3.89 -12.65 0.57
C GLU A 29 5.10 -11.87 1.05
N PHE A 30 4.87 -10.74 1.74
CA PHE A 30 5.92 -9.79 2.05
C PHE A 30 5.97 -9.45 3.54
N VAL A 31 4.82 -9.23 4.18
CA VAL A 31 4.79 -8.79 5.59
C VAL A 31 4.87 -9.98 6.53
N LEU A 32 4.07 -11.03 6.33
CA LEU A 32 4.13 -12.26 7.14
C LEU A 32 5.47 -12.98 7.02
N LYS A 33 6.16 -12.83 5.89
CA LYS A 33 7.51 -13.38 5.67
C LYS A 33 8.62 -12.51 6.24
N GLY A 34 8.29 -11.39 6.90
CA GLY A 34 9.26 -10.48 7.51
C GLY A 34 10.08 -9.64 6.54
N ILE A 35 9.68 -9.56 5.26
CA ILE A 35 10.38 -8.76 4.24
C ILE A 35 10.10 -7.27 4.45
N PHE A 36 8.86 -6.92 4.80
CA PHE A 36 8.46 -5.55 5.16
C PHE A 36 7.80 -5.53 6.54
N SER A 37 7.82 -4.36 7.19
CA SER A 37 7.27 -4.19 8.53
C SER A 37 5.74 -4.26 8.54
N LYS A 38 5.16 -4.63 9.68
CA LYS A 38 3.71 -4.57 9.90
C LYS A 38 3.17 -3.14 9.80
N GLU A 39 4.00 -2.13 10.09
CA GLU A 39 3.62 -0.72 9.98
C GLU A 39 3.36 -0.32 8.52
N LEU A 40 4.22 -0.74 7.59
CA LEU A 40 4.01 -0.54 6.15
C LEU A 40 2.69 -1.14 5.65
N SER A 41 2.32 -2.33 6.16
CA SER A 41 1.00 -2.93 5.88
C SER A 41 -0.14 -2.06 6.42
N LYS A 42 -0.08 -1.66 7.70
CA LYS A 42 -1.11 -0.81 8.32
C LYS A 42 -1.31 0.50 7.56
N ASP A 43 -0.22 1.15 7.15
CA ASP A 43 -0.28 2.38 6.37
C ASP A 43 -0.92 2.15 5.00
N PHE A 44 -0.63 1.02 4.34
CA PHE A 44 -1.22 0.69 3.05
C PHE A 44 -2.73 0.41 3.15
N HIS A 45 -3.16 -0.35 4.16
CA HIS A 45 -4.57 -0.57 4.47
C HIS A 45 -5.29 0.76 4.75
N LYS A 46 -4.71 1.63 5.58
CA LYS A 46 -5.29 2.93 5.93
C LYS A 46 -5.44 3.84 4.70
N ALA A 47 -4.44 3.87 3.82
CA ALA A 47 -4.52 4.64 2.58
C ALA A 47 -5.58 4.09 1.61
N PHE A 48 -5.75 2.77 1.56
CA PHE A 48 -6.79 2.13 0.76
C PHE A 48 -8.20 2.46 1.25
N GLU A 49 -8.44 2.35 2.56
CA GLU A 49 -9.71 2.71 3.18
C GLU A 49 -10.02 4.20 3.01
N LEU A 50 -9.04 5.08 3.21
CA LEU A 50 -9.21 6.52 3.02
C LEU A 50 -9.62 6.85 1.59
N ARG A 51 -8.98 6.20 0.60
CA ARG A 51 -9.37 6.32 -0.81
C ARG A 51 -10.80 5.82 -1.04
N GLN A 52 -11.17 4.65 -0.52
CA GLN A 52 -12.54 4.11 -0.68
C GLN A 52 -13.59 5.06 -0.11
N VAL A 53 -13.31 5.65 1.06
CA VAL A 53 -14.19 6.65 1.67
C VAL A 53 -14.29 7.90 0.79
N SER A 54 -13.17 8.42 0.30
CA SER A 54 -13.14 9.59 -0.58
C SER A 54 -13.85 9.36 -1.92
N ASP A 55 -13.63 8.21 -2.56
CA ASP A 55 -14.13 7.92 -3.90
C ASP A 55 -15.64 7.60 -3.90
N TYR A 56 -16.16 7.03 -2.81
CA TYR A 56 -17.51 6.43 -2.80
C TYR A 56 -18.42 6.85 -1.64
N LYS A 57 -17.92 7.54 -0.60
CA LYS A 57 -18.71 7.77 0.64
C LYS A 57 -18.75 9.22 1.14
N THR A 58 -17.94 10.16 0.64
CA THR A 58 -17.83 11.48 1.30
C THR A 58 -18.84 12.52 0.81
N LEU A 59 -19.64 13.04 1.77
CA LEU A 59 -20.29 14.36 1.72
C LEU A 59 -19.42 15.46 2.38
N THR A 60 -18.32 15.11 3.05
CA THR A 60 -17.39 16.02 3.75
C THR A 60 -15.93 15.83 3.34
N PRO A 61 -15.14 16.92 3.20
CA PRO A 61 -13.73 16.85 2.80
C PRO A 61 -12.83 16.16 3.84
N ILE A 62 -11.78 15.50 3.37
CA ILE A 62 -10.67 15.00 4.21
C ILE A 62 -9.84 16.19 4.71
N SER A 63 -9.43 16.19 5.98
CA SER A 63 -8.60 17.26 6.55
C SER A 63 -7.18 17.26 5.97
N LEU A 64 -6.56 18.45 5.91
CA LEU A 64 -5.18 18.62 5.43
C LEU A 64 -4.19 17.74 6.19
N ASP A 65 -4.25 17.72 7.53
CA ASP A 65 -3.36 16.90 8.36
C ASP A 65 -3.42 15.41 8.01
N LYS A 66 -4.62 14.88 7.70
CA LYS A 66 -4.78 13.47 7.30
C LYS A 66 -4.21 13.23 5.90
N THR A 67 -4.36 14.20 5.01
CA THR A 67 -3.80 14.14 3.66
C THR A 67 -2.28 14.15 3.71
N GLU A 68 -1.67 15.03 4.51
CA GLU A 68 -0.22 15.11 4.71
C GLU A 68 0.35 13.85 5.38
N ASP A 69 -0.30 13.33 6.44
CA ASP A 69 0.09 12.05 7.06
C ASP A 69 0.07 10.91 6.03
N THR A 70 -0.99 10.84 5.21
CA THR A 70 -1.13 9.79 4.19
C THR A 70 -0.08 9.93 3.09
N LEU A 71 0.24 11.15 2.66
CA LEU A 71 1.28 11.42 1.67
C LEU A 71 2.65 10.99 2.18
N ASN A 72 3.03 11.43 3.38
CA ASN A 72 4.31 11.08 4.00
C ASN A 72 4.47 9.56 4.15
N LYS A 73 3.40 8.85 4.51
CA LYS A 73 3.39 7.39 4.59
C LYS A 73 3.52 6.73 3.22
N ALA A 74 2.82 7.26 2.21
CA ALA A 74 2.90 6.76 0.85
C ALA A 74 4.31 6.90 0.27
N GLU A 75 5.00 8.01 0.54
CA GLU A 75 6.39 8.23 0.11
C GLU A 75 7.34 7.23 0.76
N LYS A 76 7.28 7.06 2.08
CA LYS A 76 8.07 6.06 2.82
C LYS A 76 7.81 4.65 2.29
N PHE A 77 6.55 4.32 2.00
CA PHE A 77 6.18 3.02 1.44
C PHE A 77 6.80 2.79 0.07
N VAL A 78 6.67 3.74 -0.85
CA VAL A 78 7.22 3.61 -2.21
C VAL A 78 8.75 3.54 -2.16
N ALA A 79 9.40 4.32 -1.29
CA ALA A 79 10.84 4.26 -1.08
C ALA A 79 11.28 2.87 -0.58
N ALA A 80 10.58 2.29 0.40
CA ALA A 80 10.89 0.96 0.91
C ALA A 80 10.76 -0.11 -0.19
N VAL A 81 9.68 -0.08 -0.97
CA VAL A 81 9.47 -1.01 -2.09
C VAL A 81 10.54 -0.84 -3.16
N ARG A 82 10.87 0.40 -3.53
CA ARG A 82 11.93 0.69 -4.51
C ARG A 82 13.29 0.16 -4.05
N CYS A 83 13.66 0.40 -2.79
CA CYS A 83 14.90 -0.12 -2.21
C CYS A 83 14.97 -1.65 -2.27
N TYR A 84 13.86 -2.34 -1.98
CA TYR A 84 13.78 -3.79 -2.09
C TYR A 84 13.92 -4.28 -3.54
N LEU A 85 13.28 -3.60 -4.50
CA LEU A 85 13.31 -3.99 -5.92
C LEU A 85 14.65 -3.73 -6.61
N ILE A 86 15.43 -2.73 -6.16
CA ILE A 86 16.75 -2.40 -6.75
C ILE A 86 17.87 -3.25 -6.15
N LYS A 87 17.79 -3.62 -4.87
CA LYS A 87 18.84 -4.41 -4.19
C LYS A 87 18.84 -5.91 -4.54
N ARG A 88 17.89 -6.37 -5.36
CA ARG A 88 17.68 -7.78 -5.74
C ARG A 88 17.31 -7.86 -7.20
#